data_AF-A0A349NGK8-F1
#
_entry.id   AF-A0A349NGK8-F1
#
_cell.length_a   1.000
_cell.length_b   1.000
_cell.length_c   1.000
_cell.angle_alpha   90.00
_cell.angle_beta   90.00
_cell.angle_gamma   90.00
#
_symmetry.space_group_name_H-M   'P 1'
#
loop_
_entity.id
_entity.type
_entity.pdbx_description
1 polymer ?
#
loop_
_entity_poly.entity_id
_entity_poly.type
_entity_poly.pdbx_seq_one_letter_code
_entity_poly.pdbx_strand_id
1 'polypeptide(L)' 'PKDKVEAITDVLPGIKSPTIIPLADPNWCSIHTVLDEKRFWGIINRLKELGAQGILVTPIEKMIL' A
#
# COMPACT_ATOMS: atom_id res chain seq x y z
N PRO A 1 -8.67 2.74 -5.02
CA PRO A 1 -10.13 2.47 -5.01
C PRO A 1 -10.55 1.74 -3.73
N LYS A 2 -11.58 2.24 -3.06
CA LYS A 2 -12.06 1.72 -1.77
C LYS A 2 -12.66 0.31 -1.89
N ASP A 3 -13.27 0.00 -3.02
CA ASP A 3 -13.83 -1.32 -3.35
C ASP A 3 -12.74 -2.40 -3.60
N LYS A 4 -11.47 -2.00 -3.75
CA LYS A 4 -10.32 -2.88 -3.97
C LYS A 4 -9.43 -3.05 -2.74
N VAL A 5 -9.82 -2.50 -1.59
CA VAL A 5 -9.00 -2.50 -0.37
C VAL A 5 -8.56 -3.90 0.01
N GLU A 6 -9.47 -4.87 0.06
CA GLU A 6 -9.17 -6.25 0.46
C GLU A 6 -8.13 -6.89 -0.47
N ALA A 7 -8.36 -6.83 -1.79
CA ALA A 7 -7.42 -7.36 -2.78
C ALA A 7 -6.06 -6.65 -2.75
N ILE A 8 -6.04 -5.34 -2.47
CA ILE A 8 -4.79 -4.59 -2.31
C ILE A 8 -4.06 -5.01 -1.04
N THR A 9 -4.78 -5.18 0.09
CA THR A 9 -4.17 -5.61 1.35
C THR A 9 -3.59 -7.02 1.29
N ASP A 10 -4.20 -7.92 0.51
CA ASP A 10 -3.67 -9.29 0.30
C ASP A 10 -2.32 -9.30 -0.45
N VAL A 11 -2.10 -8.30 -1.32
CA VAL A 11 -0.84 -8.16 -2.06
C VAL A 11 0.27 -7.57 -1.18
N LEU A 12 -0.07 -6.81 -0.14
CA LEU A 12 0.86 -6.07 0.70
C LEU A 12 1.36 -6.92 1.87
N PRO A 13 2.64 -7.34 1.89
CA PRO A 13 3.22 -8.02 3.04
C PRO A 13 3.53 -7.01 4.14
N GLY A 14 2.55 -6.70 4.98
CA GLY A 14 2.74 -5.79 6.11
C GLY A 14 3.51 -6.45 7.28
N ILE A 15 4.28 -5.66 8.02
CA ILE A 15 4.96 -6.11 9.26
C ILE A 15 3.93 -6.47 10.36
N LYS A 16 2.73 -5.86 10.33
CA LYS A 16 1.56 -6.26 11.14
C LYS A 16 0.24 -6.07 10.39
N SER A 17 -0.06 -4.85 9.98
CA SER A 17 -1.27 -4.49 9.22
C SER A 17 -1.04 -3.15 8.52
N PRO A 18 -1.49 -2.98 7.26
CA PRO A 18 -1.50 -1.68 6.61
C PRO A 18 -2.45 -0.72 7.33
N THR A 19 -2.13 0.58 7.30
CA THR A 19 -3.04 1.64 7.76
C THR A 19 -3.93 2.09 6.60
N ILE A 20 -5.24 2.11 6.82
CA ILE A 20 -6.23 2.52 5.82
C ILE A 20 -6.91 3.80 6.30
N ILE A 21 -6.83 4.86 5.50
CA ILE A 21 -7.37 6.19 5.84
C ILE A 21 -8.38 6.61 4.75
N PRO A 22 -9.66 6.85 5.07
CA PRO A 22 -10.62 7.38 4.11
C PRO A 22 -10.18 8.74 3.56
N LEU A 23 -10.37 8.97 2.26
CA LEU A 23 -10.11 10.28 1.64
C LEU A 23 -11.38 11.12 1.56
N ALA A 24 -11.24 12.39 1.14
CA ALA A 24 -12.36 13.28 0.88
C ALA A 24 -13.30 12.72 -0.19
N ASP A 25 -12.75 12.04 -1.21
CA ASP A 25 -13.54 11.24 -2.14
C ASP A 25 -13.90 9.89 -1.47
N PRO A 26 -15.20 9.60 -1.26
CA PRO A 26 -15.65 8.38 -0.57
C PRO A 26 -15.31 7.09 -1.33
N ASN A 27 -14.97 7.17 -2.62
CA ASN A 27 -14.54 6.04 -3.44
C ASN A 27 -13.05 5.73 -3.27
N TRP A 28 -12.31 6.52 -2.50
CA TRP A 28 -10.88 6.38 -2.30
C TRP A 28 -10.48 6.29 -0.83
N CYS A 29 -9.36 5.62 -0.61
CA CYS A 29 -8.66 5.56 0.67
C CYS A 29 -7.15 5.58 0.41
N SER A 30 -6.39 6.14 1.35
CA SER A 30 -4.94 5.97 1.40
C SER A 30 -4.59 4.68 2.13
N ILE A 31 -3.59 3.96 1.62
CA ILE A 31 -3.05 2.75 2.23
C ILE A 31 -1.57 2.97 2.48
N HIS A 32 -1.16 2.84 3.75
CA HIS A 32 0.23 3.00 4.17
C HIS A 32 0.75 1.66 4.68
N THR A 33 1.89 1.22 4.14
CA THR A 33 2.54 -0.03 4.56
C THR A 33 4.04 0.07 4.39
N VAL A 34 4.76 -0.71 5.20
CA VAL A 34 6.19 -0.98 5.02
C VAL A 34 6.32 -2.27 4.21
N LEU A 35 7.27 -2.30 3.29
CA LEU A 35 7.55 -3.46 2.43
C LEU A 35 9.06 -3.67 2.31
N ASP A 36 9.46 -4.94 2.14
CA ASP A 36 10.84 -5.32 1.82
C ASP A 36 11.20 -4.84 0.40
N GLU A 37 12.36 -4.20 0.28
CA GLU A 37 12.86 -3.63 -0.98
C GLU A 37 12.96 -4.69 -2.10
N LYS A 38 13.30 -5.94 -1.78
CA LYS A 38 13.41 -7.03 -2.77
C LYS A 38 12.07 -7.35 -3.44
N ARG A 39 10.95 -7.05 -2.77
CA ARG A 39 9.59 -7.29 -3.28
C ARG A 39 8.96 -6.04 -3.89
N PHE A 40 9.62 -4.89 -3.80
CA PHE A 40 9.11 -3.58 -4.18
C PHE A 40 8.50 -3.58 -5.58
N TRP A 41 9.30 -3.86 -6.61
CA TRP A 41 8.87 -3.74 -8.01
C TRP A 41 7.69 -4.67 -8.36
N GLY A 42 7.70 -5.90 -7.84
CA GLY A 42 6.61 -6.85 -8.07
C GLY A 42 5.30 -6.42 -7.41
N ILE A 43 5.38 -5.83 -6.21
CA ILE A 43 4.21 -5.31 -5.50
C ILE A 43 3.65 -4.08 -6.23
N ILE A 44 4.49 -3.12 -6.61
CA ILE A 44 4.03 -1.89 -7.28
C ILE A 44 3.26 -2.20 -8.57
N ASN A 45 3.72 -3.17 -9.37
CA ASN A 45 3.02 -3.58 -10.59
C ASN A 45 1.63 -4.14 -10.28
N ARG A 46 1.52 -5.07 -9.33
CA ARG A 46 0.23 -5.62 -8.88
C ARG A 46 -0.71 -4.56 -8.32
N LEU A 47 -0.19 -3.60 -7.55
CA LEU A 47 -0.99 -2.49 -7.03
C LEU A 47 -1.59 -1.65 -8.15
N LYS A 48 -0.80 -1.33 -9.18
CA LYS A 48 -1.28 -0.61 -10.37
C LYS A 48 -2.35 -1.39 -11.13
N GLU A 49 -2.18 -2.69 -11.30
CA GLU A 49 -3.19 -3.57 -11.92
C GLU A 49 -4.51 -3.58 -11.13
N LEU A 50 -4.45 -3.46 -9.80
CA LEU A 50 -5.61 -3.34 -8.92
C LEU A 50 -6.19 -1.92 -8.87
N GLY A 51 -5.68 -0.99 -9.67
CA GLY A 51 -6.17 0.39 -9.77
C GLY A 51 -5.65 1.32 -8.68
N ALA A 52 -4.59 0.96 -7.96
CA ALA A 52 -3.91 1.90 -7.06
C ALA A 52 -3.28 3.04 -7.86
N GLN A 53 -3.40 4.26 -7.33
CA GLN A 53 -2.91 5.49 -7.93
C GLN A 53 -2.13 6.30 -6.91
N GLY A 54 -1.27 7.22 -7.38
CA GLY A 54 -0.54 8.13 -6.51
C GLY A 54 0.41 7.43 -5.52
N ILE A 55 1.10 6.39 -5.95
CA ILE A 55 2.01 5.60 -5.09
C ILE A 55 3.24 6.45 -4.77
N LEU A 56 3.34 6.89 -3.51
CA LEU A 56 4.52 7.53 -2.94
C LEU A 56 5.41 6.49 -2.26
N VAL A 57 6.72 6.57 -2.49
CA VAL A 57 7.71 5.65 -1.95
C VAL A 57 8.82 6.46 -1.28
N THR A 58 9.14 6.10 -0.04
CA THR A 58 10.19 6.75 0.75
C THR A 58 11.05 5.70 1.43
N PRO A 59 12.39 5.82 1.42
CA PRO A 59 13.26 4.93 2.18
C PRO A 59 13.05 5.15 3.69
N ILE A 60 13.22 4.08 4.48
CA ILE A 60 13.19 4.17 5.95
C ILE A 60 14.63 4.36 6.43
N GLU A 61 14.91 5.50 7.06
CA GLU A 61 16.27 5.81 7.56
C GLU A 61 16.64 4.98 8.79
N LYS A 62 15.71 4.82 9.73
CA LYS A 62 15.89 4.04 10.95
C LYS A 62 14.57 3.36 11.32
N MET A 63 14.66 2.09 11.70
CA MET A 63 13.54 1.34 12.26
C MET A 63 13.92 0.88 13.66
N ILE A 64 13.09 1.21 14.65
CA ILE A 64 13.20 0.72 16.03
C ILE A 64 12.03 -0.24 16.24
N LEU A 65 12.32 -1.45 16.71
CA LEU A 65 11.35 -2.55 16.88
C LEU A 65 10.99 -2.76 18.35
#